data_AF-A0A914ZB80-F1
#
_entry.id   AF-A0A914ZB80-F1
#
_cell.length_a   1.000
_cell.length_b   1.000
_cell.length_c   1.000
_cell.angle_alpha   90.00
_cell.angle_beta   90.00
_cell.angle_gamma   90.00
#
_symmetry.space_group_name_H-M   'P 1'
#
loop_
_entity.id
_entity.type
_entity.pdbx_description
1 polymer ?
#
loop_
_entity_poly.entity_id
_entity_poly.type
_entity_poly.pdbx_seq_one_letter_code
_entity_poly.pdbx_strand_id
1 'polypeptide(L)'
;MTKFLSLLIFVILEAAIVVGQTTDPYDRSNPVSAQTQFGAVEGFIHAASDGTVSNVFLGIPYATPPIGELRFERPMPPEVWLNTLETKQFRNSCIPYNYGNVKVPISEDCLYVNVIAPSEPSDDPAGYPVLVYIPGGGFWFGDVIRAGFDKATKVFASRGLVTITVPYRVGLYGFMSLGTNEDPGNIGLWDQVAALKFIKSNAHYFGGNPNNIIVWGDSAGSASVDLLTLSPHSRNLFHKAIEGSGVGTVEFAGSQPSTRVTKQLAAAMGCTSTNPSEIKAFLKSQSWQDIMNVSSNQFVTDKAYPNYLGWGPRYDHDFFDGKTIEQLILEAPPKPLVAGLMSLEGAGFTGKLTSE
;
A
#
# COMPACT_ATOMS: atom_id res chain seq x y z
N MET A 1 5.38 -15.43 -56.67
CA MET A 1 5.36 -14.03 -57.13
C MET A 1 3.94 -13.60 -57.45
N THR A 2 3.21 -13.18 -56.42
CA THR A 2 2.08 -12.22 -56.47
C THR A 2 1.61 -12.08 -55.02
N LYS A 3 1.37 -10.84 -54.59
CA LYS A 3 1.16 -10.35 -53.21
C LYS A 3 2.42 -9.94 -52.44
N PHE A 4 3.19 -9.05 -53.06
CA PHE A 4 4.07 -8.09 -52.39
C PHE A 4 3.81 -6.73 -53.05
N LEU A 5 2.71 -6.05 -52.68
CA LEU A 5 2.50 -4.61 -52.91
C LEU A 5 1.15 -4.17 -52.27
N SER A 6 1.12 -4.00 -50.95
CA SER A 6 0.05 -3.24 -50.26
C SER A 6 0.33 -3.04 -48.77
N LEU A 7 1.56 -2.67 -48.39
CA LEU A 7 1.87 -2.23 -47.02
C LEU A 7 2.94 -1.12 -47.01
N LEU A 8 2.76 -0.11 -47.86
CA LEU A 8 3.47 1.16 -47.77
C LEU A 8 2.47 2.25 -48.14
N ILE A 9 1.85 2.84 -47.11
CA ILE A 9 1.17 4.15 -46.99
C ILE A 9 0.31 4.00 -45.73
N PHE A 10 0.94 4.13 -44.55
CA PHE A 10 0.30 4.46 -43.26
C PHE A 10 1.41 4.78 -42.23
N VAL A 11 2.43 5.52 -42.68
CA VAL A 11 3.49 6.07 -41.83
C VAL A 11 3.60 7.54 -42.24
N ILE A 12 3.35 8.42 -41.26
CA ILE A 12 3.44 9.89 -41.23
C ILE A 12 2.11 10.63 -41.49
N LEU A 13 1.79 11.52 -40.53
CA LEU A 13 0.57 12.33 -40.28
C LEU A 13 -0.59 11.54 -39.66
N GLU A 14 -1.02 11.74 -38.41
CA GLU A 14 -0.98 12.93 -37.56
C GLU A 14 -0.47 12.61 -36.14
N ALA A 15 0.76 13.05 -35.88
CA ALA A 15 1.13 13.52 -34.55
C ALA A 15 0.56 14.94 -34.40
N ALA A 16 -0.75 15.04 -34.21
CA ALA A 16 -1.36 16.20 -33.56
C ALA A 16 -1.68 15.75 -32.14
N ILE A 17 -0.79 16.10 -31.24
CA ILE A 17 -1.00 16.00 -29.80
C ILE A 17 -2.21 16.89 -29.50
N VAL A 18 -3.40 16.32 -29.47
CA VAL A 18 -4.46 16.85 -28.63
C VAL A 18 -3.95 16.61 -27.21
N VAL A 19 -3.38 17.65 -26.61
CA VAL A 19 -3.32 17.80 -25.15
C VAL A 19 -4.78 17.92 -24.70
N GLY A 20 -5.51 16.82 -24.79
CA GLY A 20 -6.78 16.67 -24.13
C GLY A 20 -6.41 16.51 -22.67
N GLN A 21 -6.64 17.55 -21.88
CA GLN A 21 -6.87 17.34 -20.46
C GLN A 21 -7.84 16.17 -20.36
N THR A 22 -7.39 15.03 -19.84
CA THR A 22 -8.30 13.95 -19.48
C THR A 22 -9.19 14.56 -18.41
N THR A 23 -10.39 15.01 -18.78
CA THR A 23 -11.35 15.56 -17.83
C THR A 23 -11.68 14.43 -16.89
N ASP A 24 -11.35 14.62 -15.62
CA ASP A 24 -11.76 13.75 -14.54
C ASP A 24 -13.27 13.49 -14.69
N PRO A 25 -13.73 12.25 -14.93
CA PRO A 25 -15.12 12.00 -15.26
C PRO A 25 -16.05 12.15 -14.05
N TYR A 26 -15.49 12.41 -12.87
CA TYR A 26 -16.22 12.48 -11.61
C TYR A 26 -16.43 13.92 -11.17
N ASP A 27 -17.69 14.28 -10.91
CA ASP A 27 -18.02 15.53 -10.24
C ASP A 27 -17.62 15.45 -8.76
N ARG A 28 -16.76 16.37 -8.33
CA ARG A 28 -16.27 16.49 -6.94
C ARG A 28 -16.62 17.83 -6.31
N SER A 29 -17.60 18.53 -6.90
CA SER A 29 -17.99 19.87 -6.49
C SER A 29 -18.90 19.89 -5.28
N ASN A 30 -19.63 18.81 -5.00
CA ASN A 30 -20.55 18.71 -3.86
C ASN A 30 -19.79 18.33 -2.58
N PRO A 31 -19.53 19.28 -1.66
CA PRO A 31 -18.62 19.04 -0.53
C PRO A 31 -19.30 18.27 0.60
N VAL A 32 -18.51 17.48 1.33
CA VAL A 32 -18.91 16.91 2.62
C VAL A 32 -17.76 17.04 3.61
N SER A 33 -18.06 17.39 4.85
CA SER A 33 -17.04 17.60 5.89
C SER A 33 -17.06 16.49 6.93
N ALA A 34 -15.89 16.14 7.44
CA ALA A 34 -15.72 15.27 8.59
C ALA A 34 -14.64 15.83 9.53
N GLN A 35 -14.68 15.41 10.79
CA GLN A 35 -13.61 15.70 11.75
C GLN A 35 -12.61 14.54 11.79
N THR A 36 -11.41 14.83 12.27
CA THR A 36 -10.44 13.82 12.72
C THR A 36 -9.81 14.32 14.00
N GLN A 37 -9.08 13.47 14.72
CA GLN A 37 -8.29 13.90 15.88
C GLN A 37 -7.18 14.91 15.53
N PHE A 38 -6.84 15.06 14.24
CA PHE A 38 -5.78 15.96 13.76
C PHE A 38 -6.32 17.23 13.09
N GLY A 39 -7.63 17.33 12.89
CA GLY A 39 -8.27 18.49 12.24
C GLY A 39 -9.40 18.09 11.28
N ALA A 40 -10.10 19.10 10.78
CA ALA A 40 -11.23 18.93 9.86
C ALA A 40 -10.76 18.54 8.45
N VAL A 41 -11.53 17.70 7.76
CA VAL A 41 -11.30 17.32 6.36
C VAL A 41 -12.54 17.58 5.52
N GLU A 42 -12.35 17.98 4.27
CA GLU A 42 -13.41 18.17 3.28
C GLU A 42 -13.24 17.20 2.12
N GLY A 43 -14.19 16.29 1.98
CA GLY A 43 -14.32 15.38 0.85
C GLY A 43 -15.39 15.85 -0.12
N PHE A 44 -16.01 14.90 -0.81
CA PHE A 44 -17.13 15.15 -1.72
C PHE A 44 -18.16 14.02 -1.68
N ILE A 45 -19.39 14.34 -2.04
CA ILE A 45 -20.45 13.36 -2.23
C ILE A 45 -20.31 12.77 -3.65
N HIS A 46 -20.14 11.46 -3.74
CA HIS A 46 -20.04 10.74 -5.00
C HIS A 46 -21.35 9.98 -5.30
N ALA A 47 -21.93 10.23 -6.45
CA ALA A 47 -23.04 9.44 -6.99
C ALA A 47 -22.50 8.46 -8.05
N ALA A 48 -22.54 7.18 -7.73
CA ALA A 48 -22.18 6.12 -8.66
C ALA A 48 -23.22 5.97 -9.77
N SER A 49 -22.82 5.35 -10.89
CA SER A 49 -23.69 5.17 -12.06
C SER A 49 -24.95 4.32 -11.81
N ASP A 50 -25.00 3.55 -10.72
CA ASP A 50 -26.15 2.74 -10.30
C ASP A 50 -27.07 3.49 -9.32
N GLY A 51 -26.80 4.77 -9.05
CA GLY A 51 -27.55 5.61 -8.10
C GLY A 51 -27.08 5.50 -6.65
N THR A 52 -26.12 4.65 -6.33
CA THR A 52 -25.56 4.57 -4.98
C THR A 52 -24.80 5.87 -4.66
N VAL A 53 -25.05 6.44 -3.48
CA VAL A 53 -24.38 7.67 -3.02
C VAL A 53 -23.45 7.38 -1.84
N SER A 54 -22.23 7.91 -1.89
CA SER A 54 -21.23 7.77 -0.82
C SER A 54 -20.57 9.11 -0.48
N ASN A 55 -20.08 9.21 0.76
CA ASN A 55 -19.18 10.28 1.18
C ASN A 55 -17.73 9.81 0.91
N VAL A 56 -16.98 10.57 0.12
CA VAL A 56 -15.63 10.19 -0.33
C VAL A 56 -14.61 11.22 0.15
N PHE A 57 -13.57 10.73 0.83
CA PHE A 57 -12.42 11.51 1.28
C PHE A 57 -11.14 10.83 0.77
N LEU A 58 -10.43 11.47 -0.13
CA LEU A 58 -9.22 10.95 -0.76
C LEU A 58 -8.01 11.72 -0.24
N GLY A 59 -6.99 11.00 0.24
CA GLY A 59 -5.72 11.64 0.60
C GLY A 59 -5.63 12.19 2.01
N ILE A 60 -6.22 11.54 3.01
CA ILE A 60 -6.08 11.97 4.42
C ILE A 60 -4.74 11.44 4.98
N PRO A 61 -3.83 12.29 5.48
CA PRO A 61 -2.54 11.82 6.00
C PRO A 61 -2.74 11.01 7.29
N TYR A 62 -2.16 9.80 7.33
CA TYR A 62 -2.16 8.97 8.54
C TYR A 62 -0.81 8.96 9.26
N ALA A 63 0.21 9.57 8.67
CA ALA A 63 1.55 9.72 9.22
C ALA A 63 2.24 10.98 8.66
N THR A 64 3.27 11.47 9.34
CA THR A 64 4.18 12.51 8.81
C THR A 64 4.85 12.01 7.53
N PRO A 65 5.04 12.88 6.51
CA PRO A 65 5.78 12.52 5.30
C PRO A 65 7.17 11.94 5.63
N PRO A 66 7.50 10.71 5.19
CA PRO A 66 8.75 10.03 5.53
C PRO A 66 9.91 10.49 4.63
N ILE A 67 10.15 11.80 4.59
CA ILE A 67 11.15 12.45 3.73
C ILE A 67 12.39 12.89 4.51
N GLY A 68 13.52 13.04 3.81
CA GLY A 68 14.77 13.51 4.40
C GLY A 68 15.22 12.62 5.56
N GLU A 69 15.34 13.20 6.76
CA GLU A 69 15.75 12.44 7.95
C GLU A 69 14.75 11.35 8.37
N LEU A 70 13.48 11.45 7.97
CA LEU A 70 12.46 10.42 8.23
C LEU A 70 12.47 9.29 7.19
N ARG A 71 13.28 9.42 6.12
CA ARG A 71 13.45 8.34 5.14
C ARG A 71 14.02 7.10 5.82
N PHE A 72 13.43 5.95 5.55
CA PHE A 72 13.77 4.68 6.18
C PHE A 72 13.55 4.62 7.71
N GLU A 73 12.85 5.60 8.28
CA GLU A 73 12.44 5.56 9.68
C GLU A 73 10.99 5.08 9.82
N ARG A 74 10.63 4.65 11.03
CA ARG A 74 9.24 4.35 11.38
C ARG A 74 8.33 5.54 11.10
N PRO A 75 7.06 5.30 10.70
CA PRO A 75 6.09 6.37 10.53
C PRO A 75 5.86 7.09 11.87
N MET A 76 5.86 8.41 11.81
CA MET A 76 5.48 9.27 12.93
C MET A 76 4.01 9.71 12.78
N PRO A 77 3.29 9.99 13.89
CA PRO A 77 1.92 10.51 13.82
C PRO A 77 1.85 11.79 12.98
N PRO A 78 0.77 12.00 12.20
CA PRO A 78 0.63 13.19 11.37
C PRO A 78 0.55 14.45 12.22
N GLU A 79 0.98 15.58 11.65
CA GLU A 79 0.83 16.88 12.30
C GLU A 79 -0.64 17.30 12.38
N VAL A 80 -1.00 18.04 13.42
CA VAL A 80 -2.32 18.65 13.54
C VAL A 80 -2.41 19.82 12.56
N TRP A 81 -3.48 19.86 11.76
CA TRP A 81 -3.75 20.96 10.84
C TRP A 81 -4.86 21.87 11.38
N LEU A 82 -4.64 23.19 11.29
CA LEU A 82 -5.58 24.20 11.81
C LEU A 82 -6.73 24.49 10.86
N ASN A 83 -6.47 24.48 9.55
CA ASN A 83 -7.46 24.75 8.51
C ASN A 83 -8.01 23.44 7.96
N THR A 84 -9.27 23.45 7.53
CA THR A 84 -9.88 22.28 6.88
C THR A 84 -9.02 21.81 5.71
N LEU A 85 -8.62 20.54 5.75
CA LEU A 85 -7.81 19.91 4.72
C LEU A 85 -8.70 19.42 3.57
N GLU A 86 -8.44 19.86 2.34
CA GLU A 86 -9.13 19.35 1.17
C GLU A 86 -8.65 17.94 0.81
N THR A 87 -9.59 17.01 0.70
CA THR A 87 -9.37 15.57 0.49
C THR A 87 -10.22 15.06 -0.68
N LYS A 88 -10.09 15.72 -1.84
CA LYS A 88 -10.89 15.42 -3.05
C LYS A 88 -10.10 14.69 -4.13
N GLN A 89 -8.81 14.40 -3.89
CA GLN A 89 -7.94 13.76 -4.86
C GLN A 89 -7.08 12.70 -4.20
N PHE A 90 -6.83 11.60 -4.92
CA PHE A 90 -5.81 10.65 -4.51
C PHE A 90 -4.45 11.37 -4.43
N ARG A 91 -3.71 11.08 -3.37
CA ARG A 91 -2.34 11.58 -3.18
C ARG A 91 -1.34 10.68 -3.90
N ASN A 92 -0.06 11.01 -3.74
CA ASN A 92 1.02 10.33 -4.43
C ASN A 92 1.06 8.83 -4.08
N SER A 93 1.45 8.02 -5.06
CA SER A 93 1.85 6.64 -4.80
C SER A 93 3.24 6.62 -4.14
N CYS A 94 3.48 5.68 -3.23
CA CYS A 94 4.80 5.44 -2.69
C CYS A 94 5.77 5.00 -3.79
N ILE A 95 7.07 5.30 -3.62
CA ILE A 95 8.12 4.95 -4.58
C ILE A 95 8.09 3.44 -4.87
N PRO A 96 7.63 2.99 -6.04
CA PRO A 96 7.53 1.58 -6.37
C PRO A 96 8.82 1.11 -7.05
N TYR A 97 9.05 -0.19 -7.02
CA TYR A 97 10.15 -0.81 -7.75
C TYR A 97 10.03 -0.65 -9.27
N ASN A 98 8.80 -0.67 -9.80
CA ASN A 98 8.52 -0.43 -11.21
C ASN A 98 7.37 0.60 -11.33
N TYR A 99 7.67 1.72 -11.97
CA TYR A 99 6.76 2.85 -12.10
C TYR A 99 5.99 2.89 -13.44
N GLY A 100 6.25 1.97 -14.38
CA GLY A 100 5.66 2.00 -15.73
C GLY A 100 4.12 1.87 -15.77
N ASN A 101 3.49 1.45 -14.67
CA ASN A 101 2.04 1.26 -14.55
C ASN A 101 1.38 2.15 -13.47
N VAL A 102 2.12 3.08 -12.85
CA VAL A 102 1.59 3.95 -11.78
C VAL A 102 0.84 5.12 -12.41
N LYS A 103 -0.40 5.35 -11.97
CA LYS A 103 -1.31 6.34 -12.58
C LYS A 103 -1.35 7.69 -11.88
N VAL A 104 -0.64 7.83 -10.77
CA VAL A 104 -0.50 9.08 -10.00
C VAL A 104 0.96 9.49 -9.87
N PRO A 105 1.24 10.75 -9.51
CA PRO A 105 2.59 11.16 -9.15
C PRO A 105 3.18 10.24 -8.09
N ILE A 106 4.48 10.01 -8.21
CA ILE A 106 5.27 9.17 -7.31
C ILE A 106 6.02 10.09 -6.36
N SER A 107 5.94 9.80 -5.06
CA SER A 107 6.62 10.56 -4.02
C SER A 107 6.90 9.69 -2.80
N GLU A 108 7.88 10.08 -2.00
CA GLU A 108 8.06 9.54 -0.65
C GLU A 108 6.98 10.04 0.30
N ASP A 109 6.44 11.24 0.05
CA ASP A 109 5.24 11.74 0.70
C ASP A 109 4.01 11.00 0.13
N CYS A 110 3.72 9.82 0.70
CA CYS A 110 2.71 8.88 0.21
C CYS A 110 1.84 8.22 1.30
N LEU A 111 1.99 8.58 2.58
CA LEU A 111 1.31 7.94 3.72
C LEU A 111 -0.10 8.53 3.95
N TYR A 112 -1.01 8.27 3.02
CA TYR A 112 -2.38 8.79 3.02
C TYR A 112 -3.43 7.67 2.92
N VAL A 113 -4.48 7.72 3.73
CA VAL A 113 -5.64 6.84 3.57
C VAL A 113 -6.70 7.50 2.69
N ASN A 114 -7.56 6.67 2.10
CA ASN A 114 -8.75 7.12 1.39
C ASN A 114 -9.97 6.44 2.02
N VAL A 115 -11.03 7.21 2.29
CA VAL A 115 -12.25 6.76 2.94
C VAL A 115 -13.42 6.88 1.98
N ILE A 116 -14.17 5.80 1.83
CA ILE A 116 -15.44 5.74 1.09
C ILE A 116 -16.48 5.21 2.07
N ALA A 117 -17.40 6.08 2.48
CA ALA A 117 -18.41 5.78 3.49
C ALA A 117 -19.82 5.86 2.88
N PRO A 118 -20.78 5.06 3.37
CA PRO A 118 -22.20 5.31 3.08
C PRO A 118 -22.57 6.76 3.38
N SER A 119 -23.42 7.34 2.53
CA SER A 119 -23.90 8.73 2.70
C SER A 119 -24.93 8.84 3.82
N GLU A 120 -25.79 7.83 3.95
CA GLU A 120 -26.79 7.73 5.00
C GLU A 120 -26.18 7.24 6.33
N PRO A 121 -26.74 7.65 7.48
CA PRO A 121 -26.37 7.09 8.78
C PRO A 121 -26.67 5.60 8.90
N SER A 122 -25.90 4.90 9.73
CA SER A 122 -26.17 3.51 10.06
C SER A 122 -27.39 3.37 10.96
N ASP A 123 -28.20 2.31 10.75
CA ASP A 123 -29.25 1.90 11.69
C ASP A 123 -28.67 1.35 13.00
N ASP A 124 -27.42 0.88 12.98
CA ASP A 124 -26.68 0.48 14.19
C ASP A 124 -26.07 1.73 14.85
N PRO A 125 -26.40 2.05 16.11
CA PRO A 125 -25.82 3.19 16.81
C PRO A 125 -24.30 3.09 16.98
N ALA A 126 -23.72 1.89 16.88
CA ALA A 126 -22.27 1.70 16.90
C ALA A 126 -21.58 2.07 15.57
N GLY A 127 -22.33 2.27 14.49
CA GLY A 127 -21.85 2.60 13.15
C GLY A 127 -21.60 1.40 12.25
N TYR A 128 -21.26 1.66 10.99
CA TYR A 128 -21.00 0.62 9.98
C TYR A 128 -19.71 -0.16 10.24
N PRO A 129 -19.62 -1.45 9.91
CA PRO A 129 -18.33 -2.15 9.89
C PRO A 129 -17.31 -1.45 8.98
N VAL A 130 -16.04 -1.46 9.39
CA VAL A 130 -14.96 -0.78 8.68
C VAL A 130 -14.11 -1.81 7.95
N LEU A 131 -14.12 -1.78 6.62
CA LEU A 131 -13.28 -2.61 5.77
C LEU A 131 -11.99 -1.86 5.40
N VAL A 132 -10.87 -2.31 5.95
CA VAL A 132 -9.54 -1.76 5.68
C VAL A 132 -8.86 -2.60 4.62
N TYR A 133 -8.59 -2.01 3.46
CA TYR A 133 -7.94 -2.69 2.34
C TYR A 133 -6.45 -2.36 2.28
N ILE A 134 -5.62 -3.40 2.40
CA ILE A 134 -4.16 -3.34 2.22
C ILE A 134 -3.84 -3.90 0.82
N PRO A 135 -3.28 -3.08 -0.09
CA PRO A 135 -3.02 -3.52 -1.46
C PRO A 135 -1.89 -4.56 -1.52
N GLY A 136 -2.05 -5.52 -2.44
CA GLY A 136 -0.98 -6.41 -2.88
C GLY A 136 0.05 -5.72 -3.79
N GLY A 137 0.89 -6.55 -4.43
CA GLY A 137 1.96 -6.10 -5.34
C GLY A 137 3.36 -6.53 -4.94
N GLY A 138 3.48 -7.70 -4.31
CA GLY A 138 4.76 -8.33 -3.97
C GLY A 138 5.66 -7.45 -3.11
N PHE A 139 5.10 -6.58 -2.26
CA PHE A 139 5.83 -5.59 -1.46
C PHE A 139 6.75 -4.66 -2.28
N TRP A 140 6.62 -4.59 -3.60
CA TRP A 140 7.45 -3.79 -4.51
C TRP A 140 6.69 -2.64 -5.14
N PHE A 141 5.40 -2.84 -5.35
CA PHE A 141 4.48 -1.84 -5.81
C PHE A 141 3.17 -2.06 -5.06
N GLY A 142 2.30 -1.06 -5.09
CA GLY A 142 1.01 -1.13 -4.44
C GLY A 142 0.27 0.16 -4.75
N ASP A 143 -0.70 0.07 -5.66
CA ASP A 143 -1.54 1.20 -6.03
C ASP A 143 -2.98 0.92 -5.61
N VAL A 144 -3.48 1.73 -4.68
CA VAL A 144 -4.86 1.67 -4.19
C VAL A 144 -5.86 2.26 -5.18
N ILE A 145 -5.41 2.99 -6.21
CA ILE A 145 -6.28 3.59 -7.22
C ILE A 145 -6.94 2.54 -8.09
N ARG A 146 -6.30 1.38 -8.28
CA ARG A 146 -6.91 0.24 -8.98
C ARG A 146 -8.17 -0.26 -8.28
N ALA A 147 -8.29 -0.08 -6.97
CA ALA A 147 -9.50 -0.40 -6.23
C ALA A 147 -10.64 0.56 -6.58
N GLY A 148 -10.34 1.86 -6.74
CA GLY A 148 -11.24 2.92 -7.23
C GLY A 148 -12.41 3.25 -6.30
N PHE A 149 -12.64 4.54 -6.00
CA PHE A 149 -13.73 4.93 -5.11
C PHE A 149 -15.13 4.64 -5.68
N ASP A 150 -15.30 4.67 -7.02
CA ASP A 150 -16.57 4.30 -7.67
C ASP A 150 -16.92 2.83 -7.45
N LYS A 151 -15.96 1.91 -7.66
CA LYS A 151 -16.17 0.48 -7.40
C LYS A 151 -16.39 0.22 -5.91
N ALA A 152 -15.63 0.89 -5.04
CA ALA A 152 -15.83 0.78 -3.59
C ALA A 152 -17.24 1.25 -3.18
N THR A 153 -17.74 2.31 -3.81
CA THR A 153 -19.12 2.80 -3.60
C THR A 153 -20.14 1.73 -3.96
N LYS A 154 -20.05 1.18 -5.18
CA LYS A 154 -21.00 0.19 -5.71
C LYS A 154 -20.99 -1.14 -4.97
N VAL A 155 -19.82 -1.58 -4.51
CA VAL A 155 -19.65 -2.92 -3.91
C VAL A 155 -19.79 -2.92 -2.39
N PHE A 156 -19.27 -1.89 -1.72
CA PHE A 156 -19.15 -1.87 -0.25
C PHE A 156 -20.06 -0.84 0.38
N ALA A 157 -20.02 0.42 -0.06
CA ALA A 157 -20.86 1.47 0.54
C ALA A 157 -22.36 1.17 0.36
N SER A 158 -22.76 0.62 -0.81
CA SER A 158 -24.12 0.12 -1.07
C SER A 158 -24.60 -0.96 -0.10
N ARG A 159 -23.68 -1.60 0.63
CA ARG A 159 -23.95 -2.68 1.61
C ARG A 159 -23.68 -2.25 3.04
N GLY A 160 -23.54 -0.95 3.30
CA GLY A 160 -23.31 -0.42 4.64
C GLY A 160 -21.91 -0.73 5.17
N LEU A 161 -20.87 -0.59 4.35
CA LEU A 161 -19.47 -0.73 4.77
C LEU A 161 -18.71 0.58 4.54
N VAL A 162 -18.02 1.05 5.57
CA VAL A 162 -17.00 2.10 5.42
C VAL A 162 -15.73 1.43 4.92
N THR A 163 -15.28 1.79 3.71
CA THR A 163 -14.07 1.25 3.11
C THR A 163 -12.92 2.22 3.24
N ILE A 164 -11.78 1.77 3.75
CA ILE A 164 -10.57 2.58 3.91
C ILE A 164 -9.41 1.89 3.20
N THR A 165 -8.80 2.55 2.20
CA THR A 165 -7.61 2.01 1.52
C THR A 165 -6.33 2.56 2.13
N VAL A 166 -5.34 1.68 2.31
CA VAL A 166 -4.08 1.97 3.02
C VAL A 166 -2.87 1.69 2.13
N PRO A 167 -2.40 2.65 1.32
CA PRO A 167 -1.08 2.58 0.73
C PRO A 167 -0.01 2.65 1.82
N TYR A 168 1.12 1.98 1.61
CA TYR A 168 2.26 1.88 2.53
C TYR A 168 3.57 1.87 1.75
N ARG A 169 4.70 2.18 2.39
CA ARG A 169 6.01 2.14 1.71
C ARG A 169 6.32 0.72 1.26
N VAL A 170 6.88 0.60 0.06
CA VAL A 170 7.23 -0.66 -0.61
C VAL A 170 8.71 -0.66 -1.01
N GLY A 171 9.22 -1.81 -1.46
CA GLY A 171 10.59 -2.01 -1.92
C GLY A 171 11.61 -1.63 -0.85
N LEU A 172 12.70 -0.99 -1.27
CA LEU A 172 13.73 -0.46 -0.36
C LEU A 172 13.12 0.46 0.71
N TYR A 173 12.19 1.34 0.34
CA TYR A 173 11.63 2.35 1.25
C TYR A 173 10.78 1.75 2.37
N GLY A 174 10.13 0.62 2.12
CA GLY A 174 9.32 -0.08 3.11
C GLY A 174 10.05 -1.22 3.84
N PHE A 175 11.09 -1.78 3.23
CA PHE A 175 11.61 -3.07 3.69
C PHE A 175 13.13 -3.17 3.67
N MET A 176 13.86 -2.06 3.57
CA MET A 176 15.30 -2.07 3.79
C MET A 176 15.63 -2.54 5.21
N SER A 177 16.77 -3.21 5.34
CA SER A 177 17.35 -3.59 6.62
C SER A 177 18.86 -3.46 6.52
N LEU A 178 19.52 -3.14 7.63
CA LEU A 178 20.99 -3.22 7.73
C LEU A 178 21.46 -4.33 8.67
N GLY A 179 20.50 -5.06 9.25
CA GLY A 179 20.74 -6.17 10.17
C GLY A 179 21.19 -5.73 11.56
N THR A 180 20.88 -4.49 11.93
CA THR A 180 21.12 -3.93 13.27
C THR A 180 19.79 -3.83 14.03
N ASN A 181 19.87 -3.50 15.32
CA ASN A 181 18.67 -3.26 16.13
C ASN A 181 17.97 -1.95 15.75
N GLU A 182 18.73 -0.97 15.25
CA GLU A 182 18.23 0.32 14.78
C GLU A 182 17.55 0.22 13.41
N ASP A 183 17.98 -0.73 12.58
CA ASP A 183 17.47 -0.95 11.22
C ASP A 183 17.07 -2.42 10.97
N PRO A 184 16.07 -2.94 11.71
CA PRO A 184 15.68 -4.35 11.65
C PRO A 184 14.86 -4.69 10.39
N GLY A 185 14.16 -3.70 9.82
CA GLY A 185 13.29 -3.85 8.64
C GLY A 185 11.84 -3.46 8.90
N ASN A 186 10.92 -4.01 8.10
CA ASN A 186 9.47 -3.94 8.31
C ASN A 186 8.83 -2.55 8.39
N ILE A 187 9.48 -1.51 7.88
CA ILE A 187 8.98 -0.14 7.90
C ILE A 187 7.58 -0.03 7.25
N GLY A 188 7.34 -0.77 6.15
CA GLY A 188 6.05 -0.83 5.46
C GLY A 188 4.97 -1.55 6.28
N LEU A 189 5.32 -2.51 7.14
CA LEU A 189 4.36 -3.08 8.11
C LEU A 189 4.07 -2.07 9.23
N TRP A 190 5.08 -1.32 9.68
CA TRP A 190 4.87 -0.24 10.64
C TRP A 190 3.97 0.88 10.08
N ASP A 191 4.04 1.18 8.77
CA ASP A 191 3.10 2.07 8.08
C ASP A 191 1.65 1.57 8.19
N GLN A 192 1.43 0.27 7.95
CA GLN A 192 0.12 -0.35 8.09
C GLN A 192 -0.37 -0.31 9.55
N VAL A 193 0.52 -0.49 10.54
CA VAL A 193 0.19 -0.31 11.96
C VAL A 193 -0.20 1.13 12.28
N ALA A 194 0.52 2.12 11.76
CA ALA A 194 0.19 3.53 11.94
C ALA A 194 -1.19 3.85 11.34
N ALA A 195 -1.49 3.34 10.13
CA ALA A 195 -2.79 3.48 9.51
C ALA A 195 -3.91 2.80 10.33
N LEU A 196 -3.68 1.58 10.86
CA LEU A 196 -4.67 0.91 11.70
C LEU A 196 -4.94 1.68 13.00
N LYS A 197 -3.91 2.27 13.62
CA LYS A 197 -4.07 3.16 14.78
C LYS A 197 -4.88 4.40 14.41
N PHE A 198 -4.56 5.05 13.29
CA PHE A 198 -5.33 6.17 12.74
C PHE A 198 -6.80 5.79 12.52
N ILE A 199 -7.07 4.64 11.91
CA ILE A 199 -8.42 4.17 11.62
C ILE A 199 -9.18 3.89 12.91
N LYS A 200 -8.56 3.19 13.87
CA LYS A 200 -9.18 2.89 15.18
C LYS A 200 -9.60 4.16 15.92
N SER A 201 -8.83 5.24 15.84
CA SER A 201 -9.14 6.51 16.50
C SER A 201 -10.09 7.41 15.70
N ASN A 202 -10.21 7.25 14.37
CA ASN A 202 -10.94 8.21 13.52
C ASN A 202 -12.14 7.63 12.77
N ALA A 203 -12.32 6.31 12.69
CA ALA A 203 -13.37 5.67 11.89
C ALA A 203 -14.78 6.20 12.21
N HIS A 204 -15.06 6.51 13.48
CA HIS A 204 -16.37 6.99 13.93
C HIS A 204 -16.75 8.35 13.33
N TYR A 205 -15.79 9.22 12.99
CA TYR A 205 -16.07 10.47 12.29
C TYR A 205 -16.56 10.27 10.85
N PHE A 206 -16.35 9.08 10.29
CA PHE A 206 -16.80 8.69 8.95
C PHE A 206 -17.99 7.71 9.01
N GLY A 207 -18.66 7.60 10.16
CA GLY A 207 -19.80 6.69 10.36
C GLY A 207 -19.40 5.22 10.57
N GLY A 208 -18.10 4.93 10.75
CA GLY A 208 -17.57 3.59 10.96
C GLY A 208 -17.47 3.19 12.43
N ASN A 209 -17.68 1.92 12.73
CA ASN A 209 -17.54 1.34 14.05
C ASN A 209 -16.08 0.96 14.33
N PRO A 210 -15.36 1.68 15.23
CA PRO A 210 -13.96 1.36 15.53
C PRO A 210 -13.81 0.00 16.23
N ASN A 211 -14.87 -0.58 16.77
CA ASN A 211 -14.90 -1.91 17.39
C ASN A 211 -15.34 -3.03 16.44
N ASN A 212 -15.47 -2.73 15.14
CA ASN A 212 -15.77 -3.71 14.10
C ASN A 212 -14.96 -3.46 12.82
N ILE A 213 -13.64 -3.48 12.99
CA ILE A 213 -12.66 -3.34 11.91
C ILE A 213 -12.33 -4.71 11.31
N ILE A 214 -12.46 -4.82 10.00
CA ILE A 214 -12.10 -5.96 9.14
C ILE A 214 -10.89 -5.54 8.31
N VAL A 215 -9.79 -6.27 8.39
CA VAL A 215 -8.62 -6.02 7.53
C VAL A 215 -8.62 -7.04 6.40
N TRP A 216 -8.50 -6.56 5.17
CA TRP A 216 -8.52 -7.36 3.96
C TRP A 216 -7.31 -7.03 3.09
N GLY A 217 -6.70 -8.04 2.49
CA GLY A 217 -5.70 -7.87 1.45
C GLY A 217 -5.67 -9.03 0.46
N ASP A 218 -5.02 -8.77 -0.68
CA ASP A 218 -4.73 -9.77 -1.71
C ASP A 218 -3.21 -9.93 -1.89
N SER A 219 -2.73 -11.15 -2.17
CA SER A 219 -1.31 -11.44 -2.41
C SER A 219 -0.41 -10.91 -1.26
N ALA A 220 0.52 -9.99 -1.53
CA ALA A 220 1.34 -9.34 -0.49
C ALA A 220 0.53 -8.56 0.55
N GLY A 221 -0.63 -8.02 0.17
CA GLY A 221 -1.57 -7.42 1.12
C GLY A 221 -2.17 -8.48 2.02
N SER A 222 -2.50 -9.66 1.50
CA SER A 222 -2.96 -10.81 2.29
C SER A 222 -1.89 -11.32 3.25
N ALA A 223 -0.65 -11.45 2.77
CA ALA A 223 0.49 -11.77 3.63
C ALA A 223 0.68 -10.70 4.72
N SER A 224 0.48 -9.42 4.40
CA SER A 224 0.46 -8.35 5.39
C SER A 224 -0.64 -8.55 6.44
N VAL A 225 -1.87 -8.88 6.01
CA VAL A 225 -2.99 -9.15 6.93
C VAL A 225 -2.61 -10.25 7.92
N ASP A 226 -2.10 -11.39 7.44
CA ASP A 226 -1.70 -12.50 8.30
C ASP A 226 -0.61 -12.07 9.29
N LEU A 227 0.47 -11.42 8.82
CA LEU A 227 1.53 -10.89 9.70
C LEU A 227 1.00 -9.89 10.74
N LEU A 228 -0.01 -9.07 10.38
CA LEU A 228 -0.68 -8.16 11.29
C LEU A 228 -1.59 -8.88 12.31
N THR A 229 -2.13 -10.07 11.97
CA THR A 229 -2.87 -10.88 12.95
C THR A 229 -1.95 -11.47 14.02
N LEU A 230 -0.68 -11.68 13.67
CA LEU A 230 0.32 -12.33 14.52
C LEU A 230 1.08 -11.34 15.40
N SER A 231 1.46 -10.18 14.86
CA SER A 231 2.30 -9.23 15.58
C SER A 231 1.61 -8.68 16.86
N PRO A 232 2.31 -8.66 18.00
CA PRO A 232 1.79 -8.10 19.25
C PRO A 232 1.47 -6.61 19.13
N HIS A 233 2.07 -5.90 18.17
CA HIS A 233 1.89 -4.46 17.95
C HIS A 233 0.62 -4.11 17.15
N SER A 234 0.00 -5.10 16.50
CA SER A 234 -1.12 -4.88 15.56
C SER A 234 -2.35 -5.75 15.82
N ARG A 235 -2.20 -6.96 16.36
CA ARG A 235 -3.27 -7.98 16.44
C ARG A 235 -4.54 -7.55 17.19
N ASN A 236 -4.41 -6.52 18.04
CA ASN A 236 -5.51 -5.96 18.83
C ASN A 236 -6.13 -4.67 18.23
N LEU A 237 -5.64 -4.21 17.07
CA LEU A 237 -6.17 -3.01 16.39
C LEU A 237 -7.41 -3.32 15.53
N PHE A 238 -7.67 -4.59 15.25
CA PHE A 238 -8.77 -5.02 14.37
C PHE A 238 -9.35 -6.37 14.80
N HIS A 239 -10.52 -6.70 14.25
CA HIS A 239 -11.42 -7.71 14.82
C HIS A 239 -11.64 -8.91 13.89
N LYS A 240 -11.47 -8.73 12.58
CA LYS A 240 -11.67 -9.77 11.55
C LYS A 240 -10.63 -9.64 10.44
N ALA A 241 -10.28 -10.75 9.81
CA ALA A 241 -9.32 -10.79 8.71
C ALA A 241 -9.93 -11.42 7.46
N ILE A 242 -9.53 -10.94 6.28
CA ILE A 242 -9.80 -11.56 4.99
C ILE A 242 -8.47 -11.67 4.23
N GLU A 243 -8.12 -12.89 3.85
CA GLU A 243 -6.85 -13.24 3.24
C GLU A 243 -7.06 -13.87 1.86
N GLY A 244 -6.83 -13.08 0.79
CA GLY A 244 -6.89 -13.57 -0.58
C GLY A 244 -5.50 -13.89 -1.11
N SER A 245 -5.22 -15.15 -1.44
CA SER A 245 -4.04 -15.53 -2.25
C SER A 245 -2.68 -15.19 -1.61
N GLY A 246 -2.57 -15.21 -0.28
CA GLY A 246 -1.29 -15.02 0.42
C GLY A 246 -1.40 -15.14 1.94
N VAL A 247 -0.33 -15.59 2.59
CA VAL A 247 -0.18 -15.65 4.06
C VAL A 247 1.25 -15.27 4.43
N GLY A 248 1.52 -14.90 5.68
CA GLY A 248 2.82 -14.44 6.17
C GLY A 248 3.91 -15.51 6.12
N THR A 249 3.53 -16.79 6.06
CA THR A 249 4.45 -17.93 6.02
C THR A 249 4.94 -18.32 4.62
N VAL A 250 4.42 -17.72 3.55
CA VAL A 250 4.90 -18.00 2.19
C VAL A 250 6.29 -17.39 1.95
N GLU A 251 7.08 -17.99 1.05
CA GLU A 251 8.49 -17.60 0.82
C GLU A 251 8.65 -16.11 0.44
N PHE A 252 7.76 -15.55 -0.36
CA PHE A 252 7.82 -14.13 -0.73
C PHE A 252 7.52 -13.19 0.45
N ALA A 253 6.87 -13.66 1.52
CA ALA A 253 6.50 -12.87 2.69
C ALA A 253 7.56 -12.90 3.81
N GLY A 254 8.69 -13.57 3.60
CA GLY A 254 9.82 -13.60 4.55
C GLY A 254 11.17 -13.33 3.87
N SER A 255 11.55 -12.07 3.67
CA SER A 255 12.78 -11.67 3.00
C SER A 255 14.04 -11.81 3.87
N GLN A 256 14.66 -12.99 3.81
CA GLN A 256 16.04 -13.16 4.28
C GLN A 256 17.07 -12.26 3.56
N PRO A 257 16.94 -11.99 2.23
CA PRO A 257 17.96 -11.21 1.51
C PRO A 257 18.04 -9.72 1.84
N SER A 258 17.01 -9.09 2.42
CA SER A 258 16.90 -7.63 2.53
C SER A 258 18.15 -6.93 3.08
N THR A 259 18.78 -7.47 4.14
CA THR A 259 20.03 -6.90 4.67
C THR A 259 21.16 -6.91 3.65
N ARG A 260 21.35 -8.04 2.97
CA ARG A 260 22.42 -8.20 1.98
C ARG A 260 22.15 -7.34 0.75
N VAL A 261 20.92 -7.36 0.24
CA VAL A 261 20.51 -6.62 -0.96
C VAL A 261 20.61 -5.11 -0.72
N THR A 262 20.23 -4.62 0.47
CA THR A 262 20.42 -3.20 0.84
C THR A 262 21.88 -2.79 0.81
N LYS A 263 22.79 -3.60 1.38
CA LYS A 263 24.24 -3.32 1.37
C LYS A 263 24.83 -3.41 -0.04
N GLN A 264 24.37 -4.36 -0.86
CA GLN A 264 24.80 -4.48 -2.26
C GLN A 264 24.35 -3.30 -3.11
N LEU A 265 23.12 -2.82 -2.93
CA LEU A 265 22.65 -1.61 -3.59
C LEU A 265 23.52 -0.40 -3.21
N ALA A 266 23.78 -0.18 -1.91
CA ALA A 266 24.62 0.92 -1.47
C ALA A 266 26.03 0.85 -2.10
N ALA A 267 26.64 -0.34 -2.13
CA ALA A 267 27.94 -0.54 -2.78
C ALA A 267 27.89 -0.29 -4.30
N ALA A 268 26.84 -0.75 -4.98
CA ALA A 268 26.63 -0.52 -6.41
C ALA A 268 26.42 0.98 -6.75
N MET A 269 25.89 1.75 -5.80
CA MET A 269 25.78 3.21 -5.88
C MET A 269 27.07 3.95 -5.51
N GLY A 270 28.13 3.24 -5.09
CA GLY A 270 29.43 3.81 -4.76
C GLY A 270 29.71 4.02 -3.27
N CYS A 271 28.87 3.53 -2.36
CA CYS A 271 29.17 3.55 -0.93
C CYS A 271 30.29 2.55 -0.60
N THR A 272 31.41 3.04 -0.08
CA THR A 272 32.56 2.21 0.33
C THR A 272 32.54 1.82 1.80
N SER A 273 31.64 2.41 2.60
CA SER A 273 31.53 2.08 4.02
C SER A 273 30.89 0.72 4.25
N THR A 274 31.34 0.04 5.31
CA THR A 274 30.72 -1.17 5.86
C THR A 274 29.94 -0.90 7.14
N ASN A 275 30.01 0.33 7.69
CA ASN A 275 29.28 0.73 8.88
C ASN A 275 27.79 0.94 8.53
N PRO A 276 26.84 0.25 9.20
CA PRO A 276 25.40 0.41 8.95
C PRO A 276 24.92 1.86 8.97
N SER A 277 25.30 2.66 9.97
CA SER A 277 24.84 4.04 10.10
C SER A 277 25.34 4.93 8.96
N GLU A 278 26.57 4.71 8.50
CA GLU A 278 27.13 5.44 7.34
C GLU A 278 26.46 4.99 6.03
N ILE A 279 26.13 3.70 5.88
CA ILE A 279 25.36 3.19 4.74
C ILE A 279 23.96 3.83 4.71
N LYS A 280 23.27 3.88 5.86
CA LYS A 280 21.95 4.52 5.96
C LYS A 280 22.04 6.00 5.58
N ALA A 281 23.01 6.72 6.14
CA ALA A 281 23.23 8.14 5.83
C ALA A 281 23.51 8.36 4.33
N PHE A 282 24.34 7.50 3.72
CA PHE A 282 24.59 7.53 2.29
C PHE A 282 23.31 7.32 1.47
N LEU A 283 22.48 6.33 1.81
CA LEU A 283 21.22 6.07 1.10
C LEU A 283 20.20 7.21 1.30
N LYS A 284 20.17 7.84 2.48
CA LYS A 284 19.36 9.05 2.73
C LYS A 284 19.78 10.22 1.84
N SER A 285 21.06 10.35 1.51
CA SER A 285 21.56 11.46 0.68
C SER A 285 21.31 11.28 -0.82
N GLN A 286 20.87 10.10 -1.29
CA GLN A 286 20.63 9.85 -2.71
C GLN A 286 19.25 10.37 -3.15
N SER A 287 19.10 10.71 -4.43
CA SER A 287 17.76 10.91 -5.00
C SER A 287 17.03 9.58 -5.11
N TRP A 288 15.70 9.59 -5.05
CA TRP A 288 14.95 8.35 -5.24
C TRP A 288 15.09 7.83 -6.67
N GLN A 289 15.29 8.71 -7.65
CA GLN A 289 15.53 8.36 -9.04
C GLN A 289 16.86 7.60 -9.20
N ASP A 290 17.94 8.04 -8.55
CA ASP A 290 19.23 7.37 -8.61
C ASP A 290 19.18 5.99 -7.96
N ILE A 291 18.52 5.89 -6.79
CA ILE A 291 18.23 4.61 -6.14
C ILE A 291 17.49 3.69 -7.11
N MET A 292 16.42 4.19 -7.75
CA MET A 292 15.59 3.41 -8.65
C MET A 292 16.32 2.98 -9.92
N ASN A 293 17.17 3.83 -10.47
CA ASN A 293 17.98 3.52 -11.66
C ASN A 293 18.93 2.34 -11.40
N VAL A 294 19.51 2.25 -10.20
CA VAL A 294 20.38 1.12 -9.83
C VAL A 294 19.56 -0.08 -9.39
N SER A 295 18.51 0.14 -8.58
CA SER A 295 17.74 -0.95 -7.98
C SER A 295 16.96 -1.78 -9.00
N SER A 296 16.27 -1.09 -9.93
CA SER A 296 15.34 -1.68 -10.90
C SER A 296 15.99 -2.72 -11.84
N ASN A 297 17.30 -2.62 -12.03
CA ASN A 297 18.06 -3.46 -12.97
C ASN A 297 18.67 -4.72 -12.34
N GLN A 298 18.82 -4.78 -11.01
CA GLN A 298 19.74 -5.73 -10.39
C GLN A 298 19.20 -6.51 -9.19
N PHE A 299 18.12 -6.04 -8.55
CA PHE A 299 17.76 -6.53 -7.21
C PHE A 299 16.28 -6.93 -7.07
N VAL A 300 15.61 -7.30 -8.18
CA VAL A 300 14.22 -7.82 -8.19
C VAL A 300 14.17 -9.09 -7.36
N THR A 301 14.74 -10.18 -7.88
CA THR A 301 14.79 -11.48 -7.24
C THR A 301 16.24 -11.80 -6.95
N ASP A 302 16.45 -12.41 -5.80
CA ASP A 302 17.79 -12.83 -5.44
C ASP A 302 18.17 -14.08 -6.26
N LYS A 303 19.31 -14.05 -6.97
CA LYS A 303 19.75 -15.20 -7.76
C LYS A 303 20.02 -16.45 -6.90
N ALA A 304 20.38 -16.29 -5.63
CA ALA A 304 20.57 -17.39 -4.70
C ALA A 304 19.25 -17.82 -4.03
N TYR A 305 18.23 -16.95 -4.04
CA TYR A 305 16.91 -17.18 -3.45
C TYR A 305 15.79 -16.72 -4.40
N PRO A 306 15.58 -17.43 -5.53
CA PRO A 306 14.72 -16.95 -6.62
C PRO A 306 13.25 -16.75 -6.24
N ASN A 307 12.81 -17.40 -5.16
CA ASN A 307 11.44 -17.29 -4.63
C ASN A 307 11.28 -16.18 -3.58
N TYR A 308 12.38 -15.53 -3.17
CA TYR A 308 12.39 -14.48 -2.17
C TYR A 308 12.50 -13.12 -2.82
N LEU A 309 11.78 -12.16 -2.25
CA LEU A 309 11.87 -10.77 -2.65
C LEU A 309 13.17 -10.16 -2.14
N GLY A 310 13.84 -9.34 -2.96
CA GLY A 310 15.05 -8.60 -2.55
C GLY A 310 14.80 -7.71 -1.34
N TRP A 311 13.63 -7.05 -1.29
CA TRP A 311 13.10 -6.34 -0.12
C TRP A 311 11.67 -6.79 0.16
N GLY A 312 11.40 -7.22 1.38
CA GLY A 312 10.09 -7.66 1.87
C GLY A 312 10.11 -7.84 3.40
N PRO A 313 9.02 -8.32 4.00
CA PRO A 313 8.93 -8.47 5.45
C PRO A 313 9.97 -9.41 6.03
N ARG A 314 10.38 -9.21 7.27
CA ARG A 314 11.37 -10.05 7.98
C ARG A 314 10.83 -10.48 9.33
N TYR A 315 11.14 -11.69 9.76
CA TYR A 315 10.98 -12.06 11.17
C TYR A 315 12.11 -11.42 11.96
N ASP A 316 11.87 -10.22 12.47
CA ASP A 316 12.85 -9.42 13.19
C ASP A 316 12.63 -9.43 14.72
N HIS A 317 13.54 -8.78 15.44
CA HIS A 317 13.48 -8.68 16.90
C HIS A 317 12.54 -7.58 17.40
N ASP A 318 11.78 -6.96 16.50
CA ASP A 318 11.16 -5.66 16.74
C ASP A 318 9.66 -5.69 16.44
N PHE A 319 9.25 -5.86 15.18
CA PHE A 319 7.86 -6.03 14.80
C PHE A 319 7.26 -7.34 15.34
N PHE A 320 8.10 -8.35 15.58
CA PHE A 320 7.72 -9.67 16.07
C PHE A 320 8.29 -10.01 17.45
N ASP A 321 8.87 -9.03 18.17
CA ASP A 321 9.50 -9.20 19.49
C ASP A 321 10.55 -10.35 19.54
N GLY A 322 11.18 -10.67 18.39
CA GLY A 322 12.17 -11.74 18.27
C GLY A 322 11.61 -13.14 18.38
N LYS A 323 10.28 -13.29 18.29
CA LYS A 323 9.58 -14.57 18.37
C LYS A 323 9.59 -15.27 17.02
N THR A 324 9.56 -16.60 17.06
CA THR A 324 9.33 -17.40 15.85
C THR A 324 7.86 -17.31 15.43
N ILE A 325 7.57 -17.64 14.18
CA ILE A 325 6.20 -17.67 13.69
C ILE A 325 5.32 -18.62 14.51
N GLU A 326 5.86 -19.77 14.94
CA GLU A 326 5.13 -20.75 15.75
C GLU A 326 4.76 -20.18 17.10
N GLN A 327 5.67 -19.44 17.75
CA GLN A 327 5.39 -18.76 19.01
C GLN A 327 4.30 -17.70 18.83
N LEU A 328 4.37 -16.91 17.76
CA LEU A 328 3.36 -15.89 17.46
C LEU A 328 1.98 -16.51 17.21
N ILE A 329 1.90 -17.61 16.46
CA ILE A 329 0.65 -18.33 16.20
C ILE A 329 0.03 -18.84 17.51
N LEU A 330 0.84 -19.40 18.40
CA LEU A 330 0.36 -19.91 19.69
C LEU A 330 -0.12 -18.79 20.64
N GLU A 331 0.48 -17.61 20.56
CA GLU A 331 0.13 -16.47 21.41
C GLU A 331 -0.98 -15.58 20.84
N ALA A 332 -1.19 -15.58 19.53
CA ALA A 332 -2.17 -14.74 18.87
C ALA A 332 -3.59 -15.19 19.25
N PRO A 333 -4.46 -14.29 19.72
CA PRO A 333 -5.84 -14.66 20.01
C PRO A 333 -6.56 -15.06 18.72
N PRO A 334 -7.46 -16.06 18.77
CA PRO A 334 -8.20 -16.47 17.58
C PRO A 334 -9.03 -15.30 17.04
N LYS A 335 -9.05 -15.16 15.72
CA LYS A 335 -9.74 -14.08 15.02
C LYS A 335 -10.61 -14.69 13.91
N PRO A 336 -11.86 -14.23 13.72
CA PRO A 336 -12.65 -14.62 12.56
C PRO A 336 -11.89 -14.29 11.27
N LEU A 337 -11.66 -15.33 10.45
CA LEU A 337 -10.83 -15.28 9.26
C LEU A 337 -11.58 -15.89 8.09
N VAL A 338 -11.56 -15.20 6.95
CA VAL A 338 -11.89 -15.77 5.65
C VAL A 338 -10.62 -15.83 4.83
N ALA A 339 -10.15 -17.02 4.48
CA ALA A 339 -8.99 -17.20 3.62
C ALA A 339 -9.37 -17.96 2.34
N GLY A 340 -8.74 -17.64 1.22
CA GLY A 340 -9.02 -18.31 -0.05
C GLY A 340 -7.92 -18.15 -1.08
N LEU A 341 -7.88 -19.08 -2.03
CA LEU A 341 -6.99 -19.10 -3.19
C LEU A 341 -7.81 -19.15 -4.47
N MET A 342 -7.25 -18.67 -5.57
CA MET A 342 -7.78 -18.84 -6.92
C MET A 342 -7.40 -20.22 -7.46
N SER A 343 -8.18 -20.75 -8.40
CA SER A 343 -7.92 -22.07 -8.99
C SER A 343 -6.65 -22.15 -9.84
N LEU A 344 -6.10 -21.01 -10.28
CA LEU A 344 -4.94 -20.91 -11.17
C LEU A 344 -3.96 -19.80 -10.73
N GLU A 345 -3.56 -19.76 -9.45
CA GLU A 345 -2.65 -18.73 -8.89
C GLU A 345 -1.37 -18.51 -9.70
N GLY A 346 -0.73 -19.61 -10.12
CA GLY A 346 0.55 -19.56 -10.86
C GLY A 346 0.43 -18.97 -12.27
N ALA A 347 -0.76 -18.97 -12.87
CA ALA A 347 -0.94 -18.53 -14.26
C ALA A 347 -0.59 -17.04 -14.47
N GLY A 348 -0.70 -16.21 -13.42
CA GLY A 348 -0.29 -14.81 -13.46
C GLY A 348 1.23 -14.61 -13.54
N PHE A 349 2.02 -15.62 -13.15
CA PHE A 349 3.48 -15.55 -13.07
C PHE A 349 4.20 -16.36 -14.15
N THR A 350 3.50 -17.22 -14.89
CA THR A 350 4.10 -18.11 -15.89
C THR A 350 4.30 -17.48 -17.28
N GLY A 351 3.98 -16.20 -17.48
CA GLY A 351 4.29 -15.43 -18.70
C GLY A 351 3.76 -16.05 -20.01
N LYS A 352 2.59 -15.60 -20.50
CA LYS A 352 1.88 -16.10 -21.69
C LYS A 352 1.79 -17.63 -21.79
N LEU A 353 0.59 -18.16 -21.52
CA LEU A 353 0.13 -19.35 -22.26
C LEU A 353 0.13 -18.96 -23.75
N THR A 354 1.23 -19.18 -24.45
CA THR A 354 1.21 -19.23 -25.90
C THR A 354 0.39 -20.46 -26.24
N SER A 355 -0.80 -20.25 -26.79
CA SER A 355 -1.52 -21.29 -27.50
C SER A 355 -0.62 -21.80 -28.62
N GLU A 356 -0.04 -22.99 -28.44
CA GLU A 356 0.36 -23.83 -29.58
C GLU A 356 -0.88 -24.38 -30.27
#